data_AF-A0A6B3HI04-F1
#
_entry.id   AF-A0A6B3HI04-F1
#
_cell.length_a   1.000
_cell.length_b   1.000
_cell.length_c   1.000
_cell.angle_alpha   90.00
_cell.angle_beta   90.00
_cell.angle_gamma   90.00
#
_symmetry.space_group_name_H-M   'P 1'
#
loop_
_entity.id
_entity.type
_entity.pdbx_description
1 polymer ?
#
loop_
_entity_poly.entity_id
_entity_poly.type
_entity_poly.pdbx_seq_one_letter_code
_entity_poly.pdbx_strand_id
1 'polypeptide(L)'
;TREPTITQAELTRAMKEFAEPAMSDLITIKAGPKQIQFGPARSLPQILSMKAVDGRLVDVYDKKAIDTLLDGVFDGVMAVKADGKEHQVGPDDVAQAMKTALAGKTPAERTVTIDLTGEG
;
A
#
# COMPACT_ATOMS: atom_id res chain seq x y z
N THR A 1 -7.67 -4.76 -29.81
CA THR A 1 -7.40 -3.94 -28.60
C THR A 1 -8.65 -3.93 -27.77
N ARG A 2 -8.68 -4.65 -26.65
CA ARG A 2 -9.85 -4.70 -25.78
C ARG A 2 -9.56 -3.72 -24.66
N GLU A 3 -9.83 -2.45 -24.92
CA GLU A 3 -9.87 -1.44 -23.87
C GLU A 3 -10.84 -1.96 -22.81
N PRO A 4 -10.43 -1.97 -21.53
CA PRO A 4 -11.34 -2.42 -20.50
C PRO A 4 -12.59 -1.55 -20.55
N THR A 5 -13.76 -2.18 -20.65
CA THR A 5 -15.07 -1.51 -20.75
C THR A 5 -15.47 -0.94 -19.39
N ILE A 6 -14.59 -0.13 -18.80
CA ILE A 6 -14.90 0.62 -17.60
C ILE A 6 -15.60 1.88 -18.06
N THR A 7 -16.79 2.14 -17.54
CA THR A 7 -17.47 3.38 -17.84
C THR A 7 -16.73 4.55 -17.18
N GLN A 8 -16.79 5.73 -17.80
CA GLN A 8 -16.22 6.93 -17.17
C GLN A 8 -16.85 7.20 -15.79
N ALA A 9 -18.10 6.79 -15.58
CA ALA A 9 -18.76 6.85 -14.28
C ALA A 9 -18.06 5.98 -13.23
N GLU A 10 -17.67 4.74 -13.57
CA GLU A 10 -16.94 3.87 -12.66
C GLU A 10 -15.51 4.37 -12.39
N LEU A 11 -14.85 4.95 -13.40
CA LEU A 11 -13.55 5.63 -13.21
C LEU A 11 -13.65 6.77 -12.21
N THR A 12 -14.61 7.68 -12.41
CA THR A 12 -14.83 8.81 -11.50
C THR A 12 -15.21 8.35 -10.10
N ARG A 13 -16.05 7.33 -9.99
CA ARG A 13 -16.43 6.73 -8.70
C ARG A 13 -15.21 6.16 -7.98
N ALA A 14 -14.42 5.35 -8.65
CA ALA A 14 -13.24 4.72 -8.07
C ALA A 14 -12.17 5.76 -7.69
N MET A 15 -12.01 6.78 -8.53
CA MET A 15 -11.17 7.92 -8.19
C MET A 15 -11.68 8.64 -6.94
N LYS A 16 -12.97 8.92 -6.84
CA LYS A 16 -13.52 9.70 -5.73
C LYS A 16 -13.61 8.94 -4.40
N GLU A 17 -13.99 7.66 -4.45
CA GLU A 17 -14.19 6.85 -3.25
C GLU A 17 -12.89 6.24 -2.72
N PHE A 18 -11.92 5.98 -3.60
CA PHE A 18 -10.66 5.32 -3.24
C PHE A 18 -9.45 6.18 -3.54
N ALA A 19 -9.27 6.64 -4.79
CA ALA A 19 -8.02 7.29 -5.18
C ALA A 19 -7.83 8.69 -4.54
N GLU A 20 -8.86 9.52 -4.43
CA GLU A 20 -8.83 10.84 -3.77
C GLU A 20 -8.43 10.72 -2.30
N PRO A 21 -9.12 9.93 -1.44
CA PRO A 21 -8.69 9.75 -0.07
C PRO A 21 -7.34 9.03 0.04
N ALA A 22 -7.07 8.05 -0.82
CA ALA A 22 -5.77 7.37 -0.86
C ALA A 22 -4.62 8.28 -1.32
N MET A 23 -4.88 9.32 -2.11
CA MET A 23 -3.87 10.28 -2.60
C MET A 23 -3.93 11.65 -1.95
N SER A 24 -4.77 11.83 -0.91
CA SER A 24 -4.88 13.10 -0.20
C SER A 24 -3.61 13.44 0.59
N ASP A 25 -2.93 12.44 1.13
CA ASP A 25 -1.76 12.61 1.98
C ASP A 25 -0.74 11.48 1.81
N LEU A 26 0.48 11.69 2.31
CA LEU A 26 1.44 10.61 2.42
C LEU A 26 1.00 9.58 3.47
N ILE A 27 1.40 8.33 3.29
CA ILE A 27 1.29 7.28 4.29
C ILE A 27 2.67 7.02 4.90
N THR A 28 2.72 6.62 6.15
CA THR A 28 3.96 6.29 6.85
C THR A 28 3.92 4.84 7.28
N ILE A 29 4.85 4.04 6.76
CA ILE A 29 5.02 2.64 7.15
C ILE A 29 6.26 2.53 8.03
N LYS A 30 6.08 2.02 9.24
CA LYS A 30 7.16 1.86 10.23
C LYS A 30 7.44 0.38 10.44
N ALA A 31 8.69 0.01 10.62
CA ALA A 31 9.11 -1.34 10.98
C ALA A 31 10.29 -1.23 11.95
N GLY A 32 10.02 -1.36 13.24
CA GLY A 32 11.00 -1.16 14.30
C GLY A 32 11.65 0.23 14.25
N PRO A 33 12.99 0.34 14.17
CA PRO A 33 13.67 1.64 14.11
C PRO A 33 13.62 2.28 12.71
N LYS A 34 13.16 1.55 11.69
CA LYS A 34 13.13 2.02 10.30
C LYS A 34 11.72 2.46 9.91
N GLN A 35 11.64 3.46 9.03
CA GLN A 35 10.36 3.89 8.47
C GLN A 35 10.53 4.40 7.04
N ILE A 36 9.47 4.27 6.25
CA ILE A 36 9.38 4.81 4.91
C ILE A 36 8.06 5.55 4.73
N GLN A 37 8.08 6.62 3.94
CA GLN A 37 6.89 7.42 3.64
C GLN A 37 6.60 7.33 2.15
N PHE A 38 5.35 7.02 1.82
CA PHE A 38 4.90 6.97 0.43
C PHE A 38 3.93 8.12 0.16
N GLY A 39 4.34 9.04 -0.70
CA GLY A 39 3.56 10.22 -1.06
C GLY A 39 2.78 10.06 -2.38
N PRO A 40 1.66 10.78 -2.55
CA PRO A 40 0.83 10.77 -3.76
C PRO A 40 1.53 11.35 -5.00
N ALA A 41 2.51 12.23 -4.79
CA ALA A 41 3.20 12.89 -5.90
C ALA A 41 4.21 11.99 -6.64
N ARG A 42 4.71 10.93 -5.99
CA ARG A 42 5.78 10.09 -6.56
C ARG A 42 5.59 8.61 -6.32
N SER A 43 5.36 8.20 -5.08
CA SER A 43 5.42 6.78 -4.70
C SER A 43 4.10 6.05 -4.90
N LEU A 44 3.00 6.58 -4.33
CA LEU A 44 1.68 5.94 -4.39
C LEU A 44 1.23 5.60 -5.82
N PRO A 45 1.32 6.50 -6.83
CA PRO A 45 0.91 6.15 -8.19
C PRO A 45 1.79 5.10 -8.88
N GLN A 46 2.99 4.79 -8.35
CA GLN A 46 3.83 3.71 -8.90
C GLN A 46 3.45 2.33 -8.33
N ILE A 47 3.03 2.30 -7.07
CA ILE A 47 2.73 1.07 -6.32
C ILE A 47 1.24 0.74 -6.26
N LEU A 48 0.37 1.74 -6.42
CA LEU A 48 -1.06 1.60 -6.50
C LEU A 48 -1.48 1.74 -7.96
N SER A 49 -2.03 0.67 -8.51
CA SER A 49 -2.63 0.64 -9.83
C SER A 49 -4.10 0.29 -9.70
N MET A 50 -4.94 0.77 -10.61
CA MET A 50 -6.34 0.35 -10.67
C MET A 50 -6.52 -0.57 -11.88
N LYS A 51 -7.13 -1.73 -11.66
CA LYS A 51 -7.38 -2.71 -12.71
C LYS A 51 -8.87 -2.91 -12.92
N ALA A 52 -9.27 -2.93 -14.18
CA ALA A 52 -10.61 -3.34 -14.58
C ALA A 52 -10.80 -4.83 -14.34
N VAL A 53 -11.70 -5.19 -13.42
CA VAL A 53 -12.12 -6.57 -13.18
C VAL A 53 -13.64 -6.58 -13.19
N ASP A 54 -14.22 -7.35 -14.11
CA ASP A 54 -15.67 -7.51 -14.21
C ASP A 54 -16.46 -6.19 -14.38
N GLY A 55 -15.87 -5.22 -15.09
CA GLY A 55 -16.48 -3.89 -15.29
C GLY A 55 -16.35 -2.94 -14.09
N ARG A 56 -15.61 -3.30 -13.04
CA ARG A 56 -15.28 -2.43 -11.90
C ARG A 56 -13.79 -2.16 -11.80
N LEU A 57 -13.42 -1.01 -11.23
CA LEU A 57 -12.03 -0.72 -10.90
C LEU A 57 -11.72 -1.28 -9.52
N VAL A 58 -10.72 -2.14 -9.46
CA VAL A 58 -10.20 -2.73 -8.23
C VAL A 58 -8.78 -2.22 -8.02
N ASP A 59 -8.45 -1.83 -6.78
CA ASP A 59 -7.11 -1.46 -6.37
C ASP A 59 -6.17 -2.67 -6.42
N VAL A 60 -5.01 -2.48 -7.04
CA VAL A 60 -3.97 -3.49 -7.19
C VAL A 60 -2.66 -2.89 -6.71
N TYR A 61 -1.99 -3.63 -5.84
CA TYR A 61 -0.68 -3.26 -5.32
C TYR A 61 0.41 -3.91 -6.17
N ASP A 62 1.27 -3.09 -6.76
CA ASP A 62 2.43 -3.55 -7.50
C ASP A 62 3.58 -3.81 -6.53
N LYS A 63 3.74 -5.08 -6.16
CA LYS A 63 4.81 -5.53 -5.26
C LYS A 63 6.21 -5.23 -5.80
N LYS A 64 6.40 -5.22 -7.13
CA LYS A 64 7.70 -4.92 -7.73
C LYS A 64 8.04 -3.44 -7.59
N ALA A 65 7.06 -2.57 -7.79
CA ALA A 65 7.24 -1.15 -7.55
C ALA A 65 7.48 -0.88 -6.07
N ILE A 66 6.78 -1.58 -5.17
CA ILE A 66 7.02 -1.48 -3.72
C ILE A 66 8.46 -1.87 -3.41
N ASP A 67 8.90 -3.04 -3.88
CA ASP A 67 10.27 -3.53 -3.70
C ASP A 67 11.32 -2.52 -4.19
N THR A 68 11.08 -1.94 -5.38
CA THR A 68 11.95 -0.90 -5.96
C THR A 68 11.99 0.37 -5.11
N LEU A 69 10.85 0.80 -4.56
CA LEU A 69 10.77 1.99 -3.71
C LEU A 69 11.33 1.74 -2.31
N LEU A 70 11.21 0.52 -1.82
CA LEU A 70 11.84 0.11 -0.58
C LEU A 70 13.35 0.19 -0.72
N ASP A 71 13.93 -0.22 -1.85
CA ASP A 71 15.36 -0.12 -2.13
C ASP A 71 16.23 -0.64 -0.96
N GLY A 72 15.79 -1.72 -0.30
CA GLY A 72 16.47 -2.27 0.87
C GLY A 72 16.33 -1.46 2.17
N VAL A 73 15.43 -0.49 2.25
CA VAL A 73 15.13 0.26 3.49
C VAL A 73 14.91 -0.69 4.65
N PHE A 74 14.07 -1.71 4.48
CA PHE A 74 13.81 -2.71 5.52
C PHE A 74 14.73 -3.93 5.45
N ASP A 75 15.84 -3.87 4.71
CA ASP A 75 16.80 -4.97 4.67
C ASP A 75 17.38 -5.23 6.07
N GLY A 76 17.44 -6.50 6.44
CA GLY A 76 17.83 -6.96 7.77
C GLY A 76 16.80 -6.75 8.89
N VAL A 77 15.60 -6.21 8.59
CA VAL A 77 14.51 -6.10 9.57
C VAL A 77 13.72 -7.40 9.58
N MET A 78 13.74 -8.11 10.72
CA MET A 78 12.92 -9.31 10.93
C MET A 78 11.62 -8.93 11.63
N ALA A 79 10.50 -9.42 11.10
CA ALA A 79 9.18 -9.34 11.70
C ALA A 79 8.66 -10.74 12.04
N VAL A 80 7.84 -10.82 13.08
CA VAL A 80 7.19 -12.06 13.49
C VAL A 80 5.76 -12.04 12.97
N LYS A 81 5.39 -13.05 12.17
CA LYS A 81 3.98 -13.21 11.73
C LYS A 81 3.11 -13.56 12.93
N ALA A 82 1.80 -13.39 12.76
CA ALA A 82 0.80 -13.89 13.71
C ALA A 82 0.92 -15.41 14.02
N ASP A 83 1.57 -16.19 13.15
CA ASP A 83 1.88 -17.63 13.35
C ASP A 83 3.11 -17.86 14.26
N GLY A 84 3.76 -16.80 14.75
CA GLY A 84 4.99 -16.86 15.55
C GLY A 84 6.28 -17.08 14.75
N LYS A 85 6.19 -17.13 13.41
CA LYS A 85 7.36 -17.30 12.53
C LYS A 85 8.00 -15.97 12.17
N GLU A 86 9.30 -15.88 12.38
CA GLU A 86 10.13 -14.77 11.90
C GLU A 86 10.28 -14.82 10.38
N HIS A 87 10.19 -13.66 9.74
CA HIS A 87 10.53 -13.44 8.34
C HIS A 87 11.08 -12.03 8.17
N GLN A 88 11.85 -11.83 7.10
CA GLN A 88 12.30 -10.49 6.77
C GLN A 88 11.12 -9.65 6.28
N VAL A 89 11.06 -8.39 6.72
CA VAL A 89 10.09 -7.41 6.22
C VAL A 89 10.35 -7.19 4.75
N GLY A 90 9.34 -7.50 3.93
CA GLY A 90 9.42 -7.44 2.49
C GLY A 90 8.33 -6.57 1.85
N PRO A 91 8.23 -6.61 0.51
CA PRO A 91 7.18 -5.90 -0.22
C PRO A 91 5.77 -6.38 0.14
N ASP A 92 5.59 -7.65 0.54
CA ASP A 92 4.30 -8.19 0.97
C ASP A 92 3.79 -7.53 2.25
N ASP A 93 4.65 -7.39 3.27
CA ASP A 93 4.28 -6.78 4.56
C ASP A 93 3.97 -5.30 4.39
N VAL A 94 4.79 -4.63 3.58
CA VAL A 94 4.58 -3.23 3.23
C VAL A 94 3.29 -3.06 2.46
N ALA A 95 3.00 -3.90 1.46
CA ALA A 95 1.72 -3.86 0.74
C ALA A 95 0.52 -4.04 1.67
N GLN A 96 0.61 -4.93 2.65
CA GLN A 96 -0.45 -5.15 3.63
C GLN A 96 -0.62 -3.93 4.55
N ALA A 97 0.47 -3.38 5.09
CA ALA A 97 0.46 -2.19 5.93
C ALA A 97 -0.07 -0.97 5.17
N MET A 98 0.32 -0.82 3.91
CA MET A 98 -0.17 0.19 2.99
C MET A 98 -1.68 0.09 2.77
N LYS A 99 -2.21 -1.12 2.58
CA LYS A 99 -3.65 -1.32 2.41
C LYS A 99 -4.44 -0.79 3.61
N THR A 100 -3.95 -1.04 4.82
CA THR A 100 -4.54 -0.50 6.06
C THR A 100 -4.38 1.02 6.11
N ALA A 101 -3.19 1.54 5.79
CA ALA A 101 -2.93 2.98 5.82
C ALA A 101 -3.81 3.76 4.83
N LEU A 102 -3.99 3.25 3.61
CA LEU A 102 -4.79 3.88 2.56
C LEU A 102 -6.29 3.81 2.82
N ALA A 103 -6.75 2.82 3.60
CA ALA A 103 -8.12 2.82 4.12
C ALA A 103 -8.36 3.95 5.13
N GLY A 104 -7.28 4.44 5.77
CA GLY A 104 -7.29 5.58 6.67
C GLY A 104 -7.51 6.91 5.96
N LYS A 105 -8.44 7.73 6.50
CA LYS A 105 -8.74 9.06 5.97
C LYS A 105 -7.96 10.17 6.68
N THR A 106 -7.40 9.87 7.84
CA THR A 106 -6.65 10.83 8.66
C THR A 106 -5.15 10.49 8.69
N PRO A 107 -4.27 11.48 8.91
CA PRO A 107 -2.81 11.23 9.01
C PRO A 107 -2.43 10.17 10.05
N ALA A 108 -3.22 10.06 11.13
CA ALA A 108 -3.03 9.06 12.17
C ALA A 108 -3.32 7.64 11.66
N GLU A 109 -4.46 7.43 10.98
CA GLU A 109 -4.81 6.12 10.38
C GLU A 109 -3.87 5.73 9.24
N ARG A 110 -3.29 6.73 8.56
CA ARG A 110 -2.30 6.56 7.48
C ARG A 110 -0.90 6.22 7.96
N THR A 111 -0.72 6.10 9.28
CA THR A 111 0.52 5.66 9.90
C THR A 111 0.33 4.23 10.39
N VAL A 112 1.01 3.28 9.76
CA VAL A 112 0.94 1.86 10.13
C VAL A 112 2.31 1.38 10.54
N THR A 113 2.37 0.69 11.67
CA THR A 113 3.57 0.04 12.16
C THR A 113 3.45 -1.45 11.90
N ILE A 114 4.42 -2.00 11.18
CA ILE A 114 4.65 -3.44 11.01
C ILE A 114 5.20 -3.94 12.33
N ASP A 115 4.44 -4.84 12.96
CA ASP A 115 4.83 -5.44 14.21
C ASP A 115 6.04 -6.36 14.00
N LEU A 116 7.09 -6.13 14.78
CA LEU A 116 8.31 -6.93 14.68
C LEU A 116 8.40 -8.01 15.76
N THR A 117 7.61 -7.90 16.82
CA THR A 117 7.69 -8.78 18.00
C THR A 117 6.62 -9.87 17.99
N GLY A 118 5.63 -9.79 17.10
CA GLY A 118 4.55 -10.76 16.98
C GLY A 118 3.45 -10.54 18.01
N GLU A 119 3.44 -9.37 18.67
CA GLU A 119 2.39 -8.98 19.61
C GLU A 119 1.20 -8.41 18.83
N GLY A 120 0.47 -9.31 18.18
CA GLY A 120 -0.86 -9.05 17.62
C GLY A 120 -1.98 -9.40 18.62
#